data_AF-A0A0F7S9K8-F1
#
_entry.id   AF-A0A0F7S9K8-F1
#
_cell.length_a   1.000
_cell.length_b   1.000
_cell.length_c   1.000
_cell.angle_alpha   90.00
_cell.angle_beta   90.00
_cell.angle_gamma   90.00
#
_symmetry.space_group_name_H-M   'P 1'
#
loop_
_entity.id
_entity.type
_entity.pdbx_description
1 polymer ?
#
loop_
_entity_poly.entity_id
_entity_poly.type
_entity_poly.pdbx_seq_one_letter_code
_entity_poly.pdbx_strand_id
1 'polypeptide(L)'
;MRAHPESGQGLLRHFAIKPLLILLSTLTIHLALSTGVDASSNVRGMAPALDRRYLQTYKSLFSSTFFAVRPERPPSCPPCPEPDCFNCQLPAYECYQYGECNQYDGLCSCPVGFGGPDCLSPLCGSPADGSKRFPKGEPGDDKSCQCSDGWEGLNCNVCNTDAACSNLLLGGERLGENGTCYDGGATIQQSFQQCDVSNKKVVDMLPGRPPQVTFSCDKSDATCNFQFWIG
;
A
#
# COMPACT_ATOMS: atom_id res chain seq x y z
N MET A 1 19.10 -18.03 -63.97
CA MET A 1 19.67 -17.56 -65.24
C MET A 1 18.54 -17.09 -66.14
N ARG A 2 18.62 -15.82 -66.59
CA ARG A 2 18.04 -15.21 -67.83
C ARG A 2 16.54 -15.39 -68.12
N ALA A 3 15.82 -14.45 -68.71
CA ALA A 3 15.98 -13.04 -69.07
C ALA A 3 14.62 -12.64 -69.68
N HIS A 4 14.27 -11.36 -69.62
CA HIS A 4 13.21 -10.75 -70.43
C HIS A 4 13.48 -10.91 -71.94
N PRO A 5 12.46 -10.62 -72.76
CA PRO A 5 12.65 -9.52 -73.70
C PRO A 5 11.49 -8.49 -73.75
N GLU A 6 11.88 -7.32 -74.26
CA GLU A 6 11.17 -6.04 -74.39
C GLU A 6 10.39 -5.86 -75.71
N SER A 7 9.66 -4.73 -75.76
CA SER A 7 9.50 -3.79 -76.89
C SER A 7 8.21 -3.92 -77.72
N GLY A 8 7.44 -2.86 -78.02
CA GLY A 8 7.61 -1.43 -77.77
C GLY A 8 6.57 -0.57 -78.53
N GLN A 9 6.63 0.75 -78.31
CA GLN A 9 6.07 1.89 -79.09
C GLN A 9 4.54 2.13 -78.98
N GLY A 10 3.99 3.31 -78.70
CA GLY A 10 4.48 4.69 -78.53
C GLY A 10 3.45 5.66 -79.14
N LEU A 11 2.99 6.71 -78.42
CA LEU A 11 2.80 8.07 -78.96
C LEU A 11 2.34 9.10 -77.89
N LEU A 12 2.95 10.27 -77.99
CA LEU A 12 2.87 11.49 -77.18
C LEU A 12 1.60 12.34 -77.38
N ARG A 13 1.26 13.16 -76.37
CA ARG A 13 0.86 14.61 -76.43
C ARG A 13 0.65 15.15 -75.00
N HIS A 14 1.60 15.92 -74.45
CA HIS A 14 1.75 17.38 -74.48
C HIS A 14 0.98 18.17 -73.38
N PHE A 15 1.76 18.66 -72.40
CA PHE A 15 1.77 19.96 -71.70
C PHE A 15 0.49 20.59 -71.13
N ALA A 16 0.52 20.89 -69.81
CA ALA A 16 0.31 22.25 -69.29
C ALA A 16 0.90 22.40 -67.88
N ILE A 17 1.49 23.58 -67.63
CA ILE A 17 2.31 23.98 -66.47
C ILE A 17 1.47 24.88 -65.54
N LYS A 18 1.79 24.82 -64.23
CA LYS A 18 1.31 25.55 -63.04
C LYS A 18 1.04 27.08 -63.23
N PRO A 19 0.30 27.75 -62.31
CA PRO A 19 0.99 28.37 -61.16
C PRO A 19 0.26 28.39 -59.79
N LEU A 20 1.13 28.37 -58.79
CA LEU A 20 1.12 28.83 -57.40
C LEU A 20 0.15 29.99 -57.03
N LEU A 21 -0.52 29.89 -55.87
CA LEU A 21 -0.92 31.05 -55.06
C LEU A 21 -0.86 30.72 -53.56
N ILE A 22 -0.17 31.60 -52.84
CA ILE A 22 0.18 31.60 -51.41
C ILE A 22 -0.79 32.54 -50.68
N LEU A 23 -1.21 32.22 -49.45
CA LEU A 23 -1.41 33.10 -48.27
C LEU A 23 -2.21 32.32 -47.19
N LEU A 24 -1.60 31.93 -46.06
CA LEU A 24 -1.77 32.52 -44.69
C LEU A 24 -3.24 32.52 -44.22
N SER A 25 -3.67 32.08 -43.03
CA SER A 25 -3.03 31.81 -41.74
C SER A 25 -4.15 31.48 -40.74
N THR A 26 -4.09 30.37 -39.99
CA THR A 26 -4.61 30.30 -38.61
C THR A 26 -3.90 29.18 -37.87
N LEU A 27 -2.94 29.57 -37.04
CA LEU A 27 -2.29 28.76 -36.02
C LEU A 27 -3.29 28.56 -34.88
N THR A 28 -4.00 27.43 -34.84
CA THR A 28 -4.78 27.04 -33.65
C THR A 28 -3.84 26.42 -32.63
N ILE A 29 -3.48 27.21 -31.63
CA ILE A 29 -2.82 26.76 -30.40
C ILE A 29 -3.83 25.89 -29.64
N HIS A 30 -3.67 24.57 -29.71
CA HIS A 30 -4.30 23.67 -28.74
C HIS A 30 -3.42 23.58 -27.50
N LEU A 31 -3.73 24.42 -26.50
CA LEU A 31 -3.43 24.12 -25.10
C LEU A 31 -4.28 22.90 -24.71
N ALA A 32 -3.71 21.70 -24.74
CA ALA A 32 -4.24 20.57 -23.98
C ALA A 32 -3.69 20.68 -22.56
N LEU A 33 -4.60 20.95 -21.63
CA LEU A 33 -4.39 21.02 -20.20
C LEU A 33 -3.55 19.83 -19.72
N SER A 34 -2.41 20.12 -19.09
CA SER A 34 -1.81 19.20 -18.14
C SER A 34 -2.82 19.03 -17.00
N THR A 35 -3.56 17.92 -16.99
CA THR A 35 -4.16 17.44 -15.75
C THR A 35 -2.98 17.07 -14.85
N GLY A 36 -2.62 17.98 -13.95
CA GLY A 36 -1.82 17.62 -12.79
C GLY A 36 -2.56 16.49 -12.11
N VAL A 37 -1.97 15.29 -12.11
CA VAL A 37 -2.39 14.25 -11.19
C VAL A 37 -2.01 14.80 -9.82
N ASP A 38 -2.99 15.33 -9.10
CA ASP A 38 -2.85 15.61 -7.69
C ASP A 38 -2.65 14.26 -7.00
N ALA A 39 -1.39 13.84 -6.89
CA ALA A 39 -1.00 12.83 -5.92
C ALA A 39 -1.22 13.46 -4.54
N SER A 40 -2.45 13.35 -4.04
CA SER A 40 -2.77 13.66 -2.65
C SER A 40 -2.04 12.63 -1.79
N SER A 41 -0.83 12.98 -1.38
CA SER A 41 -0.11 12.26 -0.33
C SER A 41 -0.82 12.55 0.99
N ASN A 42 -1.86 11.78 1.28
CA ASN A 42 -2.39 11.70 2.64
C ASN A 42 -1.36 10.90 3.45
N VAL A 43 -0.51 11.60 4.20
CA VAL A 43 0.35 10.97 5.20
C VAL A 43 -0.54 10.46 6.34
N ARG A 44 -1.18 9.29 6.14
CA ARG A 44 -1.74 8.46 7.20
C ARG A 44 -0.67 7.44 7.57
N GLY A 45 -0.01 7.64 8.70
CA GLY A 45 1.10 6.75 9.08
C GLY A 45 1.96 7.20 10.24
N MET A 46 1.76 8.39 10.80
CA MET A 46 2.27 8.68 12.15
C MET A 46 1.17 8.36 13.15
N ALA A 47 1.46 7.50 14.13
CA ALA A 47 0.64 7.41 15.34
C ALA A 47 0.48 8.85 15.87
N PRO A 48 -0.74 9.39 15.96
CA PRO A 48 -0.91 10.73 16.47
C PRO A 48 -0.46 10.70 17.93
N ALA A 49 0.37 11.67 18.34
CA ALA A 49 0.34 12.07 19.73
C ALA A 49 -1.12 12.45 20.00
N LEU A 50 -1.84 11.67 20.84
CA LEU A 50 -3.23 11.89 21.23
C LEU A 50 -3.53 13.39 21.24
N ASP A 51 -4.19 13.88 20.18
CA ASP A 51 -4.30 15.32 19.96
C ASP A 51 -5.06 15.91 21.16
N ARG A 52 -4.43 16.87 21.83
CA ARG A 52 -5.00 17.57 22.99
C ARG A 52 -6.34 18.23 22.63
N ARG A 53 -6.58 18.55 21.34
CA ARG A 53 -7.90 18.98 20.84
C ARG A 53 -8.95 17.89 20.91
N TYR A 54 -8.60 16.63 20.66
CA TYR A 54 -9.55 15.52 20.76
C TYR A 54 -10.03 15.31 22.20
N LEU A 55 -9.11 15.39 23.17
CA LEU A 55 -9.44 15.43 24.60
C LEU A 55 -10.29 16.65 24.99
N GLN A 56 -10.10 17.80 24.33
CA GLN A 56 -10.90 19.00 24.58
C GLN A 56 -12.30 18.92 23.97
N THR A 57 -12.46 18.36 22.78
CA THR A 57 -13.79 18.14 22.17
C THR A 57 -14.56 17.04 22.90
N TYR A 58 -13.88 15.98 23.35
CA TYR A 58 -14.47 14.97 24.23
C TYR A 58 -14.89 15.62 25.56
N LYS A 59 -14.04 16.47 26.17
CA LYS A 59 -14.42 17.24 27.36
C LYS A 59 -15.54 18.24 27.10
N SER A 60 -15.64 18.89 25.94
CA SER A 60 -16.68 19.90 25.68
C SER A 60 -18.04 19.26 25.39
N LEU A 61 -18.08 18.10 24.72
CA LEU A 61 -19.30 17.33 24.52
C LEU A 61 -19.84 16.73 25.83
N PHE A 62 -18.97 16.49 26.81
CA PHE A 62 -19.33 15.95 28.14
C PHE A 62 -19.23 16.98 29.29
N SER A 63 -19.08 18.27 28.98
CA SER A 63 -19.03 19.38 29.95
C SER A 63 -20.31 20.21 29.94
N SER A 64 -21.47 19.55 29.94
CA SER A 64 -22.71 20.16 30.40
C SER A 64 -22.90 19.78 31.87
N THR A 65 -22.56 20.72 32.75
CA THR A 65 -22.85 20.69 34.18
C THR A 65 -24.36 20.82 34.41
N PHE A 66 -25.11 19.74 34.21
CA PHE A 66 -26.45 19.58 34.77
C PHE A 66 -26.61 18.11 35.17
N PHE A 67 -26.53 17.87 36.47
CA PHE A 67 -26.85 16.63 37.19
C PHE A 67 -26.33 15.31 36.59
N ALA A 68 -25.38 14.74 37.34
CA ALA A 68 -24.87 13.40 37.18
C ALA A 68 -25.97 12.34 37.03
N VAL A 69 -26.26 11.96 35.79
CA VAL A 69 -26.60 10.59 35.44
C VAL A 69 -25.78 10.29 34.19
N ARG A 70 -24.53 9.84 34.39
CA ARG A 70 -23.95 8.97 33.37
C ARG A 70 -24.96 7.84 33.23
N PRO A 71 -25.49 7.52 32.03
CA PRO A 71 -26.29 6.31 31.90
C PRO A 71 -25.42 5.18 32.45
N GLU A 72 -25.81 4.63 33.59
CA GLU A 72 -25.10 3.52 34.18
C GLU A 72 -25.09 2.43 33.12
N ARG A 73 -23.88 1.96 32.79
CA ARG A 73 -23.71 0.77 31.96
C ARG A 73 -24.68 -0.28 32.51
N PRO A 74 -25.64 -0.80 31.71
CA PRO A 74 -26.59 -1.78 32.19
C PRO A 74 -25.84 -2.90 32.91
N PRO A 75 -26.30 -3.38 34.08
CA PRO A 75 -25.56 -4.38 34.86
C PRO A 75 -25.36 -5.71 34.10
N SER A 76 -26.06 -5.93 32.99
CA SER A 76 -25.91 -7.04 32.06
C SER A 76 -24.86 -6.83 30.97
N CYS A 77 -24.32 -5.62 30.81
CA CYS A 77 -23.29 -5.32 29.82
C CYS A 77 -21.92 -5.54 30.48
N PRO A 78 -21.19 -6.62 30.13
CA PRO A 78 -19.88 -6.88 30.71
C PRO A 78 -18.96 -5.66 30.50
N PRO A 79 -18.11 -5.31 31.48
CA PRO A 79 -17.07 -4.31 31.28
C PRO A 79 -16.22 -4.70 30.06
N CYS A 80 -15.80 -3.71 29.27
CA CYS A 80 -14.81 -3.96 28.23
C CYS A 80 -13.56 -4.44 28.96
N PRO A 81 -13.02 -5.64 28.68
CA PRO A 81 -11.76 -6.04 29.27
C PRO A 81 -10.71 -4.96 28.97
N GLU A 82 -10.01 -4.50 30.00
CA GLU A 82 -8.92 -3.54 29.82
C GLU A 82 -7.76 -4.17 29.02
N PRO A 83 -7.03 -3.36 28.24
CA PRO A 83 -7.26 -1.94 27.95
C PRO A 83 -8.36 -1.78 26.87
N ASP A 84 -9.12 -0.69 26.92
CA ASP A 84 -10.27 -0.39 26.04
C ASP A 84 -10.32 -1.20 24.73
N CYS A 85 -11.37 -2.01 24.56
CA CYS A 85 -11.51 -2.83 23.36
C CYS A 85 -11.46 -1.96 22.10
N PHE A 86 -10.44 -2.15 21.28
CA PHE A 86 -10.30 -1.48 20.00
C PHE A 86 -11.59 -1.66 19.18
N ASN A 87 -12.11 -0.56 18.65
CA ASN A 87 -13.19 -0.58 17.67
C ASN A 87 -13.03 0.57 16.69
N CYS A 88 -12.61 0.28 15.46
CA CYS A 88 -12.35 1.27 14.41
C CYS A 88 -13.57 2.09 13.97
N GLN A 89 -14.79 1.71 14.39
CA GLN A 89 -16.01 2.48 14.12
C GLN A 89 -16.18 3.64 15.12
N LEU A 90 -15.46 3.63 16.24
CA LEU A 90 -15.49 4.72 17.19
C LEU A 90 -14.44 5.77 16.81
N PRO A 91 -14.74 7.07 16.94
CA PRO A 91 -13.83 8.14 16.50
C PRO A 91 -12.45 8.17 17.22
N ALA A 92 -12.30 7.41 18.31
CA ALA A 92 -11.07 7.31 19.07
C ALA A 92 -10.06 6.31 18.49
N TYR A 93 -10.46 5.47 17.53
CA TYR A 93 -9.60 4.45 16.93
C TYR A 93 -9.52 4.62 15.42
N GLU A 94 -8.37 4.29 14.85
CA GLU A 94 -8.13 4.34 13.41
C GLU A 94 -7.41 3.05 12.98
N CYS A 95 -7.74 2.58 11.77
CA CYS A 95 -6.96 1.54 11.12
C CYS A 95 -5.70 2.14 10.50
N TYR A 96 -4.56 1.62 10.88
CA TYR A 96 -3.28 2.06 10.32
C TYR A 96 -2.95 1.31 9.05
N GLN A 97 -1.87 1.72 8.40
CA GLN A 97 -1.33 1.03 7.23
C GLN A 97 -2.28 0.97 6.04
N TYR A 98 -3.25 1.88 5.95
CA TYR A 98 -4.35 1.83 4.98
C TYR A 98 -5.27 0.62 5.15
N GLY A 99 -5.34 0.05 6.36
CA GLY A 99 -6.35 -0.94 6.70
C GLY A 99 -7.75 -0.36 6.64
N GLU A 100 -8.71 -1.20 6.28
CA GLU A 100 -10.12 -0.81 6.20
C GLU A 100 -10.87 -1.20 7.47
N CYS A 101 -11.70 -0.31 7.99
CA CYS A 101 -12.51 -0.63 9.16
C CYS A 101 -13.64 -1.59 8.80
N ASN A 102 -13.68 -2.75 9.43
CA ASN A 102 -14.79 -3.68 9.28
C ASN A 102 -15.96 -3.26 10.19
N GLN A 103 -17.06 -2.86 9.55
CA GLN A 103 -18.28 -2.42 10.24
C GLN A 103 -19.02 -3.53 11.00
N TYR A 104 -18.69 -4.80 10.78
CA TYR A 104 -19.38 -5.93 11.41
C TYR A 104 -18.80 -6.30 12.77
N ASP A 105 -17.48 -6.21 12.94
CA ASP A 105 -16.77 -6.60 14.16
C ASP A 105 -15.98 -5.45 14.82
N GLY A 106 -15.82 -4.32 14.13
CA GLY A 106 -15.04 -3.18 14.62
C GLY A 106 -13.53 -3.38 14.56
N LEU A 107 -13.05 -4.43 13.90
CA LEU A 107 -11.62 -4.68 13.69
C LEU A 107 -11.17 -4.17 12.33
N CYS A 108 -9.87 -3.96 12.16
CA CYS A 108 -9.33 -3.57 10.87
C CYS A 108 -9.06 -4.78 9.97
N SER A 109 -9.45 -4.66 8.70
CA SER A 109 -8.98 -5.51 7.61
C SER A 109 -7.62 -5.01 7.17
N CYS A 110 -6.56 -5.72 7.54
CA CYS A 110 -5.20 -5.27 7.35
C CYS A 110 -4.59 -5.72 6.02
N PRO A 111 -3.74 -4.88 5.40
CA PRO A 111 -2.97 -5.30 4.23
C PRO A 111 -1.98 -6.42 4.54
N VAL A 112 -1.52 -7.09 3.49
CA VAL A 112 -0.57 -8.20 3.59
C VAL A 112 0.68 -7.81 4.39
N GLY A 113 0.96 -8.57 5.45
CA GLY A 113 2.12 -8.37 6.32
C GLY A 113 1.82 -7.61 7.61
N PHE A 114 0.63 -7.01 7.72
CA PHE A 114 0.18 -6.27 8.90
C PHE A 114 -1.02 -6.94 9.55
N GLY A 115 -1.14 -6.82 10.86
CA GLY A 115 -2.25 -7.39 11.61
C GLY A 115 -2.38 -6.78 13.00
N GLY A 116 -3.05 -7.51 13.88
CA GLY A 116 -3.59 -6.94 15.11
C GLY A 116 -4.92 -6.25 14.85
N PRO A 117 -5.57 -5.73 15.90
CA PRO A 117 -6.88 -5.08 15.75
C PRO A 117 -6.80 -3.78 14.92
N ASP A 118 -5.64 -3.13 14.88
CA ASP A 118 -5.41 -1.79 14.32
C ASP A 118 -4.42 -1.75 13.14
N CYS A 119 -3.91 -2.90 12.69
CA CYS A 119 -2.90 -3.06 11.64
C CYS A 119 -1.50 -2.52 11.94
N LEU A 120 -1.14 -2.28 13.21
CA LEU A 120 0.22 -1.85 13.57
C LEU A 120 1.21 -3.02 13.74
N SER A 121 0.72 -4.23 13.96
CA SER A 121 1.59 -5.36 14.27
C SER A 121 2.12 -6.05 13.01
N PRO A 122 3.42 -6.34 12.91
CA PRO A 122 3.93 -7.21 11.87
C PRO A 122 3.46 -8.66 12.08
N LEU A 123 3.37 -9.44 11.01
CA LEU A 123 2.82 -10.80 11.05
C LEU A 123 3.87 -11.89 10.85
N CYS A 124 3.60 -13.06 11.44
CA CYS A 124 4.36 -14.29 11.23
C CYS A 124 3.86 -15.13 10.04
N GLY A 125 4.55 -16.24 9.76
CA GLY A 125 4.17 -17.20 8.72
C GLY A 125 4.46 -16.71 7.31
N SER A 126 3.52 -16.88 6.39
CA SER A 126 3.61 -16.42 5.00
C SER A 126 2.32 -15.76 4.54
N PRO A 127 2.35 -14.91 3.49
CA PRO A 127 1.13 -14.36 2.89
C PRO A 127 0.14 -15.44 2.41
N ALA A 128 0.60 -16.63 2.03
CA ALA A 128 -0.25 -17.75 1.64
C ALA A 128 -1.13 -18.29 2.79
N ASP A 129 -0.75 -18.03 4.05
CA ASP A 129 -1.54 -18.41 5.23
C ASP A 129 -2.78 -17.51 5.44
N GLY A 130 -2.86 -16.40 4.70
CA GLY A 130 -4.01 -15.48 4.71
C GLY A 130 -4.36 -14.99 6.10
N SER A 131 -5.64 -15.12 6.49
CA SER A 131 -6.16 -14.65 7.78
C SER A 131 -5.71 -15.48 8.99
N LYS A 132 -5.00 -16.61 8.78
CA LYS A 132 -4.49 -17.44 9.87
C LYS A 132 -3.19 -16.91 10.48
N ARG A 133 -2.60 -15.90 9.85
CA ARG A 133 -1.40 -15.24 10.34
C ARG A 133 -1.71 -14.48 11.63
N PHE A 134 -0.75 -14.44 12.53
CA PHE A 134 -0.87 -13.78 13.82
C PHE A 134 0.28 -12.79 14.04
N PRO A 135 0.07 -11.75 14.87
CA PRO A 135 1.10 -10.78 15.21
C PRO A 135 2.39 -11.43 15.70
N LYS A 136 3.51 -10.92 15.21
CA LYS A 136 4.83 -11.22 15.76
C LYS A 136 4.90 -10.61 17.15
N GLY A 137 5.38 -11.39 18.12
CA GLY A 137 5.73 -10.86 19.45
C GLY A 137 6.85 -9.82 19.35
N GLU A 138 7.09 -9.11 20.46
CA GLU A 138 8.18 -8.14 20.54
C GLU A 138 9.54 -8.78 20.22
N PRO A 139 10.48 -8.07 19.55
CA PRO A 139 11.83 -8.56 19.32
C PRO A 139 12.50 -8.98 20.64
N GLY A 140 12.94 -10.24 20.73
CA GLY A 140 13.55 -10.79 21.95
C GLY A 140 12.58 -11.43 22.95
N ASP A 141 11.28 -11.47 22.65
CA ASP A 141 10.33 -12.33 23.36
C ASP A 141 10.43 -13.77 22.84
N ASP A 142 10.35 -14.75 23.75
CA ASP A 142 10.30 -16.18 23.44
C ASP A 142 9.05 -16.55 22.60
N LYS A 143 8.09 -15.61 22.51
CA LYS A 143 6.89 -15.66 21.66
C LYS A 143 7.10 -15.12 20.25
N SER A 144 8.29 -14.62 19.90
CA SER A 144 8.59 -14.16 18.54
C SER A 144 8.59 -15.36 17.58
N CYS A 145 7.59 -15.38 16.68
CA CYS A 145 7.44 -16.42 15.68
C CYS A 145 8.24 -16.13 14.40
N GLN A 146 8.49 -17.19 13.63
CA GLN A 146 9.30 -17.14 12.41
C GLN A 146 8.42 -17.00 11.16
N CYS A 147 9.05 -16.58 10.07
CA CYS A 147 8.45 -16.64 8.75
C CYS A 147 8.42 -18.09 8.26
N SER A 148 7.45 -18.44 7.41
CA SER A 148 7.44 -19.76 6.76
C SER A 148 8.58 -19.86 5.73
N ASP A 149 8.93 -21.09 5.35
CA ASP A 149 10.01 -21.34 4.40
C ASP A 149 9.85 -20.54 3.10
N GLY A 150 10.95 -19.90 2.67
CA GLY A 150 10.99 -19.06 1.48
C GLY A 150 10.42 -17.65 1.65
N TRP A 151 10.01 -17.27 2.86
CA TRP A 151 9.60 -15.92 3.23
C TRP A 151 10.52 -15.32 4.29
N GLU A 152 10.72 -14.01 4.24
CA GLU A 152 11.54 -13.26 5.18
C GLU A 152 11.00 -11.85 5.45
N GLY A 153 11.77 -11.09 6.23
CA GLY A 153 11.44 -9.75 6.65
C GLY A 153 10.69 -9.69 7.99
N LEU A 154 10.56 -8.48 8.51
CA LEU A 154 9.88 -8.12 9.74
C LEU A 154 8.39 -8.51 9.65
N ASN A 155 7.76 -8.28 8.49
CA ASN A 155 6.36 -8.59 8.20
C ASN A 155 6.15 -9.98 7.54
N CYS A 156 7.19 -10.80 7.39
CA CYS A 156 7.17 -12.11 6.72
C CYS A 156 6.39 -12.11 5.39
N ASN A 157 6.66 -11.13 4.54
CA ASN A 157 5.99 -10.92 3.25
C ASN A 157 6.98 -10.66 2.10
N VAL A 158 8.29 -10.71 2.36
CA VAL A 158 9.32 -10.71 1.32
C VAL A 158 9.58 -12.15 0.92
N CYS A 159 9.44 -12.48 -0.36
CA CYS A 159 9.74 -13.81 -0.87
C CYS A 159 11.23 -13.93 -1.20
N ASN A 160 11.78 -15.14 -1.09
CA ASN A 160 13.16 -15.46 -1.47
C ASN A 160 13.25 -16.46 -2.63
N THR A 161 12.14 -17.15 -2.94
CA THR A 161 12.10 -18.20 -3.96
C THR A 161 10.75 -18.21 -4.65
N ASP A 162 10.73 -18.60 -5.93
CA ASP A 162 9.50 -18.81 -6.70
C ASP A 162 8.55 -19.81 -6.03
N ALA A 163 9.11 -20.88 -5.45
CA ALA A 163 8.34 -21.92 -4.77
C ALA A 163 7.49 -21.37 -3.60
N ALA A 164 7.98 -20.35 -2.89
CA ALA A 164 7.25 -19.69 -1.82
C ALA A 164 5.96 -19.01 -2.31
N CYS A 165 5.95 -18.52 -3.54
CA CYS A 165 4.82 -17.85 -4.17
C CYS A 165 3.75 -18.83 -4.71
N SER A 166 4.04 -20.13 -4.78
CA SER A 166 3.15 -21.11 -5.45
C SER A 166 1.76 -21.24 -4.82
N ASN A 167 1.64 -20.96 -3.52
CA ASN A 167 0.37 -20.99 -2.78
C ASN A 167 -0.21 -19.60 -2.53
N LEU A 168 0.44 -18.54 -3.03
CA LEU A 168 -0.07 -17.18 -2.92
C LEU A 168 -1.34 -17.03 -3.77
N LEU A 169 -2.33 -16.33 -3.22
CA LEU A 169 -3.53 -15.92 -3.93
C LEU A 169 -3.39 -14.46 -4.35
N LEU A 170 -3.42 -14.18 -5.65
CA LEU A 170 -3.49 -12.82 -6.21
C LEU A 170 -4.72 -12.72 -7.10
N GLY A 171 -5.54 -11.68 -6.92
CA GLY A 171 -6.80 -11.54 -7.65
C GLY A 171 -7.80 -12.68 -7.41
N GLY A 172 -7.67 -13.39 -6.29
CA GLY A 172 -8.49 -14.57 -5.96
C GLY A 172 -8.01 -15.89 -6.58
N GLU A 173 -6.94 -15.89 -7.36
CA GLU A 173 -6.39 -17.08 -8.00
C GLU A 173 -5.04 -17.48 -7.41
N ARG A 174 -4.81 -18.79 -7.30
CA ARG A 174 -3.54 -19.33 -6.84
C ARG A 174 -2.51 -19.30 -7.96
N LEU A 175 -1.34 -18.73 -7.69
CA LEU A 175 -0.29 -18.58 -8.70
C LEU A 175 0.26 -19.93 -9.21
N GLY A 176 0.33 -20.94 -8.34
CA GLY A 176 0.81 -22.27 -8.69
C GLY A 176 2.25 -22.27 -9.19
N GLU A 177 2.54 -23.10 -10.20
CA GLU A 177 3.89 -23.23 -10.78
C GLU A 177 4.37 -21.94 -11.48
N ASN A 178 3.45 -21.03 -11.79
CA ASN A 178 3.76 -19.72 -12.38
C ASN A 178 4.03 -18.64 -11.32
N GLY A 179 4.01 -18.99 -10.03
CA GLY A 179 4.36 -18.07 -8.96
C GLY A 179 5.85 -17.72 -9.05
N THR A 180 6.14 -16.45 -9.34
CA THR A 180 7.51 -15.95 -9.43
C THR A 180 7.77 -14.97 -8.29
N CYS A 181 8.86 -15.19 -7.57
CA CYS A 181 9.44 -14.21 -6.67
C CYS A 181 10.33 -13.27 -7.48
N TYR A 182 9.76 -12.15 -7.89
CA TYR A 182 10.46 -11.17 -8.71
C TYR A 182 11.30 -10.25 -7.82
N ASP A 183 12.63 -10.26 -8.02
CA ASP A 183 13.61 -9.48 -7.26
C ASP A 183 13.99 -8.13 -7.91
N GLY A 184 13.41 -7.82 -9.07
CA GLY A 184 13.59 -6.53 -9.71
C GLY A 184 12.84 -5.41 -8.98
N GLY A 185 13.29 -4.17 -9.15
CA GLY A 185 12.69 -3.00 -8.47
C GLY A 185 11.31 -2.57 -8.96
N ALA A 186 10.76 -3.21 -10.00
CA ALA A 186 9.45 -2.87 -10.57
C ALA A 186 8.32 -3.69 -9.93
N THR A 187 7.22 -3.05 -9.55
CA THR A 187 6.02 -3.76 -9.06
C THR A 187 5.28 -4.42 -10.22
N ILE A 188 5.33 -5.76 -10.29
CA ILE A 188 4.64 -6.53 -11.33
C ILE A 188 3.17 -6.75 -10.99
N GLN A 189 2.87 -7.14 -9.75
CA GLN A 189 1.52 -7.23 -9.18
C GLN A 189 1.49 -6.69 -7.76
N GLN A 190 2.25 -7.32 -6.87
CA GLN A 190 2.54 -6.83 -5.53
C GLN A 190 4.06 -6.87 -5.31
N SER A 191 4.60 -5.92 -4.56
CA SER A 191 6.03 -5.82 -4.27
C SER A 191 6.21 -5.54 -2.79
N PHE A 192 7.01 -6.36 -2.11
CA PHE A 192 7.39 -6.17 -0.72
C PHE A 192 8.91 -6.10 -0.64
N GLN A 193 9.43 -5.09 0.03
CA GLN A 193 10.87 -4.89 0.22
C GLN A 193 11.13 -4.52 1.67
N GLN A 194 12.30 -4.92 2.15
CA GLN A 194 12.79 -4.53 3.45
C GLN A 194 14.28 -4.21 3.38
N CYS A 195 14.69 -3.16 4.07
CA CYS A 195 16.10 -2.80 4.19
C CYS A 195 16.43 -2.30 5.59
N ASP A 196 17.66 -2.58 6.03
CA ASP A 196 18.22 -1.90 7.20
C ASP A 196 18.58 -0.46 6.84
N VAL A 197 18.33 0.46 7.78
CA VAL A 197 18.69 1.86 7.60
C VAL A 197 20.13 2.06 8.06
N SER A 198 21.04 2.24 7.09
CA SER A 198 22.48 2.39 7.33
C SER A 198 22.94 3.84 7.44
N ASN A 199 22.04 4.83 7.29
CA ASN A 199 22.41 6.23 7.39
C ASN A 199 22.93 6.56 8.80
N LYS A 200 24.22 6.92 8.87
CA LYS A 200 24.90 7.14 10.15
C LYS A 200 24.20 8.13 11.07
N LYS A 201 23.64 9.24 10.55
CA LYS A 201 22.97 10.24 11.39
C LYS A 201 21.69 9.68 12.03
N VAL A 202 20.95 8.85 11.30
CA VAL A 202 19.73 8.22 11.81
C VAL A 202 20.07 7.15 12.84
N VAL A 203 21.05 6.30 12.54
CA VAL A 203 21.51 5.24 13.46
C VAL A 203 22.09 5.83 14.74
N ASP A 204 22.88 6.91 14.65
CA ASP A 204 23.47 7.59 15.82
C ASP A 204 22.40 8.21 16.74
N MET A 205 21.20 8.53 16.21
CA MET A 205 20.06 9.01 17.02
C MET A 205 19.28 7.87 17.71
N LEU A 206 19.50 6.62 17.32
CA LEU A 206 18.78 5.44 17.81
C LEU A 206 19.74 4.40 18.41
N PRO A 207 20.47 4.74 19.50
CA PRO A 207 21.46 3.84 20.08
C PRO A 207 20.81 2.56 20.59
N GLY A 208 21.31 1.42 20.13
CA GLY A 208 20.82 0.09 20.50
C GLY A 208 19.48 -0.31 19.88
N ARG A 209 18.92 0.52 18.99
CA ARG A 209 17.60 0.30 18.37
C ARG A 209 17.73 0.39 16.84
N PRO A 210 18.26 -0.65 16.19
CA PRO A 210 18.61 -0.60 14.77
C PRO A 210 17.34 -0.32 13.93
N PRO A 211 17.33 0.77 13.15
CA PRO A 211 16.16 1.12 12.35
C PRO A 211 16.08 0.28 11.07
N GLN A 212 14.85 -0.05 10.69
CA GLN A 212 14.55 -0.78 9.46
C GLN A 212 13.45 -0.06 8.68
N VAL A 213 13.38 -0.28 7.38
CA VAL A 213 12.29 0.21 6.55
C VAL A 213 11.64 -0.93 5.79
N THR A 214 10.33 -0.84 5.62
CA THR A 214 9.59 -1.73 4.73
C THR A 214 8.84 -0.92 3.69
N PHE A 215 8.72 -1.49 2.49
CA PHE A 215 8.02 -0.90 1.37
C PHE A 215 7.09 -1.94 0.77
N SER A 216 5.84 -1.58 0.57
CA SER A 216 4.80 -2.44 -0.01
C SER A 216 4.09 -1.69 -1.12
N CYS A 217 3.93 -2.28 -2.30
CA CYS A 217 3.11 -1.70 -3.36
C CYS A 217 2.13 -2.73 -3.91
N ASP A 218 0.93 -2.27 -4.22
CA ASP A 218 -0.07 -3.00 -4.97
C ASP A 218 -0.34 -2.29 -6.30
N LYS A 219 -0.18 -3.01 -7.40
CA LYS A 219 -0.38 -2.46 -8.75
C LYS A 219 -1.86 -2.29 -9.10
N SER A 220 -2.73 -3.15 -8.56
CA SER A 220 -4.16 -3.11 -8.89
C SER A 220 -4.82 -1.85 -8.33
N ASP A 221 -4.44 -1.46 -7.11
CA ASP A 221 -4.97 -0.25 -6.46
C ASP A 221 -4.06 0.97 -6.63
N ALA A 222 -2.91 0.82 -7.30
CA ALA A 222 -1.89 1.85 -7.49
C ALA A 222 -1.43 2.50 -6.16
N THR A 223 -1.39 1.71 -5.09
CA THR A 223 -1.02 2.17 -3.75
C THR A 223 0.37 1.67 -3.37
N CYS A 224 1.09 2.51 -2.62
CA CYS A 224 2.36 2.13 -2.00
C CYS A 224 2.39 2.61 -0.55
N ASN A 225 2.93 1.78 0.32
CA ASN A 225 3.10 2.01 1.75
C ASN A 225 4.59 1.93 2.08
N PHE A 226 5.08 2.90 2.85
CA PHE A 226 6.43 2.95 3.39
C PHE A 226 6.36 3.04 4.90
N GLN A 227 7.06 2.15 5.61
CA GLN A 227 7.18 2.18 7.06
C GLN A 227 8.62 2.32 7.51
N PHE A 228 8.81 3.06 8.60
CA PHE A 228 10.06 3.17 9.32
C PHE A 228 9.90 2.55 10.71
N TRP A 229 10.67 1.51 10.99
CA TRP A 229 10.64 0.73 12.22
C TRP A 229 11.83 1.08 13.09
N ILE A 230 11.59 1.14 14.40
CA ILE A 230 12.62 1.29 15.42
C ILE A 230 12.57 0.02 16.27
N GLY A 231 13.68 -0.71 16.29
CA GLY A 231 13.83 -1.92 17.11
C GLY A 231 13.98 -1.65 18.61
#